data_AF-A0A378RR09-F1
#
_entry.id   AF-A0A378RR09-F1
#
_cell.length_a   1.000
_cell.length_b   1.000
_cell.length_c   1.000
_cell.angle_alpha   90.00
_cell.angle_beta   90.00
_cell.angle_gamma   90.00
#
_symmetry.space_group_name_H-M   'P 1'
#
loop_
_entity.id
_entity.type
_entity.pdbx_description
1 polymer ?
#
loop_
_entity_poly.entity_id
_entity_poly.type
_entity_poly.pdbx_seq_one_letter_code
_entity_poly.pdbx_strand_id
1 'polypeptide(L)'
;MKKVIEIHAVDDEIAIRAKALKILSDFRGLGFTTRKSFLNVVMSHVAELDSHDGGNRLVNFWAGREFKLNDQLENVLENLKQS
;
A
#
# COMPACT_ATOMS: atom_id res chain seq x y z
N MET A 1 -1.69 -13.22 -30.21
CA MET A 1 -1.65 -11.86 -29.62
C MET A 1 -2.43 -11.88 -28.32
N LYS A 2 -1.86 -11.39 -27.20
CA LYS A 2 -2.64 -11.22 -25.97
C LYS A 2 -3.64 -10.07 -26.20
N LYS A 3 -4.90 -10.26 -25.82
CA LYS A 3 -5.88 -9.17 -25.79
C LYS A 3 -5.41 -8.14 -24.76
N VAL A 4 -5.28 -6.88 -25.19
CA VAL A 4 -4.99 -5.75 -24.31
C VAL A 4 -6.33 -5.23 -23.81
N ILE A 5 -6.49 -5.14 -22.50
CA ILE A 5 -7.65 -4.52 -21.85
C ILE A 5 -7.16 -3.18 -21.30
N GLU A 6 -7.81 -2.10 -21.71
CA GLU A 6 -7.52 -0.74 -21.26
C GLU A 6 -8.61 -0.25 -20.32
N ILE A 7 -8.21 0.45 -19.25
CA ILE A 7 -9.13 1.07 -18.28
C ILE A 7 -9.05 2.57 -18.50
N HIS A 8 -10.16 3.19 -18.90
CA HIS A 8 -10.30 4.65 -18.97
C HIS A 8 -11.01 5.14 -17.71
N ALA A 9 -10.35 6.02 -16.95
CA ALA A 9 -10.95 6.62 -15.78
C ALA A 9 -11.96 7.69 -16.20
N VAL A 10 -13.16 7.64 -15.62
CA VAL A 10 -14.22 8.64 -15.82
C VAL A 10 -14.10 9.81 -14.83
N ASP A 11 -13.42 9.58 -13.71
CA ASP A 11 -13.18 10.56 -12.65
C ASP A 11 -11.88 10.24 -11.87
N ASP A 12 -11.52 11.12 -10.94
CA ASP A 12 -10.32 11.00 -10.12
C ASP A 12 -10.33 9.79 -9.18
N GLU A 13 -11.50 9.39 -8.67
CA GLU A 13 -11.60 8.23 -7.79
C GLU A 13 -11.27 6.94 -8.55
N ILE A 14 -11.85 6.79 -9.75
CA ILE A 14 -11.58 5.67 -10.65
C ILE A 14 -10.12 5.71 -11.12
N ALA A 15 -9.55 6.90 -11.37
CA ALA A 15 -8.14 7.04 -11.73
C ALA A 15 -7.21 6.52 -10.63
N ILE A 16 -7.49 6.86 -9.36
CA ILE A 16 -6.73 6.38 -8.21
C ILE A 16 -6.83 4.86 -8.10
N ARG A 17 -8.04 4.29 -8.22
CA ARG A 17 -8.27 2.84 -8.15
C ARG A 17 -7.57 2.09 -9.28
N ALA A 18 -7.64 2.61 -10.52
CA ALA A 18 -6.96 2.03 -11.67
C ALA A 18 -5.43 2.03 -11.49
N LYS A 19 -4.88 3.14 -10.97
CA LYS A 19 -3.44 3.26 -10.66
C LYS A 19 -3.01 2.26 -9.58
N ALA A 20 -3.80 2.08 -8.52
CA ALA A 20 -3.54 1.08 -7.49
C ALA A 20 -3.54 -0.36 -8.04
N LEU A 21 -4.50 -0.69 -8.91
CA LEU A 21 -4.57 -2.00 -9.57
C LEU A 21 -3.35 -2.24 -10.48
N LYS A 22 -2.90 -1.22 -11.20
CA LYS A 22 -1.70 -1.30 -12.04
C LYS A 22 -0.46 -1.60 -11.21
N ILE A 23 -0.24 -0.86 -10.12
CA ILE A 23 0.87 -1.09 -9.18
C ILE A 23 0.85 -2.54 -8.65
N LEU A 24 -0.33 -3.03 -8.24
CA LEU A 24 -0.46 -4.40 -7.75
C LEU A 24 -0.18 -5.45 -8.83
N SER A 25 -0.66 -5.21 -10.05
CA SER A 25 -0.39 -6.08 -11.20
C SER A 25 1.11 -6.14 -11.51
N ASP A 26 1.79 -5.00 -11.50
CA ASP A 26 3.22 -4.93 -11.83
C ASP A 26 4.07 -5.58 -10.73
N PHE A 27 3.74 -5.34 -9.45
CA PHE A 27 4.37 -6.04 -8.34
C PHE A 27 4.27 -7.57 -8.47
N ARG A 28 3.08 -8.09 -8.80
CA ARG A 28 2.86 -9.52 -9.03
C ARG A 28 3.56 -10.04 -10.29
N GLY A 29 3.54 -9.25 -11.37
CA GLY A 29 4.17 -9.59 -12.64
C GLY A 29 5.70 -9.69 -12.54
N LEU A 30 6.31 -8.88 -11.66
CA LEU A 30 7.73 -8.93 -11.34
C LEU A 30 8.12 -10.09 -10.40
N GLY A 31 7.16 -10.84 -9.89
CA GLY A 31 7.40 -11.99 -9.00
C GLY A 31 7.85 -11.59 -7.59
N PHE A 32 7.63 -10.34 -7.19
CA PHE A 32 8.04 -9.86 -5.87
C PHE A 32 7.09 -10.30 -4.77
N THR A 33 7.64 -10.54 -3.57
CA THR A 33 6.88 -11.01 -2.40
C THR A 33 7.14 -10.19 -1.14
N THR A 34 8.10 -9.27 -1.17
CA THR A 34 8.51 -8.51 0.03
C THR A 34 7.90 -7.11 0.06
N ARG A 35 7.68 -6.59 1.27
CA ARG A 35 7.25 -5.20 1.50
C ARG A 35 8.21 -4.18 0.87
N LYS A 36 9.52 -4.41 0.99
CA LYS A 36 10.53 -3.53 0.38
C LYS A 36 10.37 -3.46 -1.14
N SER A 37 10.21 -4.62 -1.79
CA SER A 37 9.97 -4.67 -3.23
C SER A 37 8.66 -4.00 -3.62
N PHE A 38 7.60 -4.12 -2.80
CA PHE A 38 6.34 -3.42 -3.04
C PHE A 38 6.50 -1.90 -2.98
N LEU A 39 7.23 -1.38 -1.99
CA LEU A 39 7.49 0.06 -1.87
C LEU A 39 8.25 0.61 -3.08
N ASN A 40 9.24 -0.13 -3.60
CA ASN A 40 9.96 0.29 -4.80
C ASN A 40 9.04 0.38 -6.03
N VAL A 41 8.08 -0.54 -6.17
CA VAL A 41 7.08 -0.47 -7.26
C VAL A 41 6.13 0.71 -7.03
N VAL A 42 5.70 0.98 -5.80
CA VAL A 42 4.87 2.17 -5.53
C VAL A 42 5.61 3.45 -5.92
N MET A 43 6.89 3.58 -5.52
CA MET A 43 7.73 4.74 -5.84
C MET A 43 7.94 4.93 -7.35
N SER A 44 8.07 3.84 -8.13
CA SER A 44 8.21 3.94 -9.58
C SER A 44 6.95 4.43 -10.30
N HIS A 45 5.75 4.23 -9.72
CA HIS A 45 4.48 4.71 -10.26
C HIS A 45 4.04 6.07 -9.68
N VAL A 46 4.62 6.47 -8.55
CA VAL A 46 4.23 7.63 -7.77
C VAL A 46 5.50 8.39 -7.38
N ALA A 47 6.06 9.15 -8.33
CA ALA A 47 7.36 9.81 -8.20
C ALA A 47 7.44 10.78 -7.01
N GLU A 48 6.33 11.39 -6.60
CA GLU A 48 6.25 12.21 -5.37
C GLU A 48 6.63 11.42 -4.10
N LEU A 49 6.46 10.09 -4.11
CA LEU A 49 6.85 9.19 -3.04
C LEU A 49 8.30 8.69 -3.17
N ASP A 50 8.97 8.93 -4.30
CA ASP A 50 10.39 8.62 -4.55
C ASP A 50 11.30 9.79 -4.11
N SER A 51 10.92 10.44 -3.02
CA SER A 51 11.69 11.48 -2.35
C SER A 51 12.00 11.05 -0.92
N HIS A 52 12.97 11.68 -0.27
CA HIS A 52 13.27 11.37 1.12
C HIS A 52 12.03 11.53 2.03
N ASP A 53 11.27 12.61 1.84
CA ASP A 53 10.00 12.85 2.54
C ASP A 53 8.94 11.80 2.18
N GLY A 54 8.76 11.54 0.88
CA GLY A 54 7.80 10.56 0.37
C GLY A 54 8.04 9.14 0.87
N GLY A 55 9.30 8.72 0.92
CA GLY A 55 9.72 7.44 1.47
C GLY A 55 9.45 7.35 2.97
N ASN A 56 9.75 8.41 3.73
CA ASN A 56 9.43 8.49 5.16
C ASN A 56 7.91 8.41 5.41
N ARG A 57 7.09 9.08 4.59
CA ARG A 57 5.62 9.00 4.66
C ARG A 57 5.11 7.57 4.43
N LEU A 58 5.68 6.85 3.46
CA LEU A 58 5.34 5.44 3.22
C LEU A 58 5.74 4.55 4.41
N VAL A 59 6.95 4.72 4.94
CA VAL A 59 7.41 3.98 6.13
C VAL A 59 6.47 4.22 7.31
N ASN A 60 6.12 5.47 7.57
CA ASN A 60 5.23 5.88 8.68
C ASN A 60 3.79 5.38 8.49
N PHE A 61 3.23 5.46 7.28
CA PHE A 61 1.90 4.91 6.98
C PHE A 61 1.81 3.43 7.34
N TRP A 62 2.83 2.66 6.96
CA TRP A 62 2.84 1.22 7.23
C TRP A 62 3.16 0.89 8.69
N ALA A 63 4.03 1.67 9.34
CA ALA A 63 4.26 1.54 10.78
C ALA A 63 2.96 1.79 11.56
N GLY A 64 2.23 2.87 11.22
CA GLY A 64 0.94 3.21 11.83
C GLY A 64 -0.16 2.15 11.63
N ARG A 65 -0.10 1.34 10.57
CA ARG A 65 -0.99 0.18 10.40
C ARG A 65 -0.73 -0.95 11.39
N GLU A 66 0.53 -1.15 11.81
CA GLU A 66 0.87 -2.14 12.83
C GLU A 66 0.45 -1.68 14.24
N PHE A 67 0.54 -0.37 14.54
CA PHE A 67 0.20 0.17 15.86
C PHE A 67 -1.29 0.10 16.22
N LYS A 68 -2.20 0.42 15.29
CA LYS A 68 -3.65 0.38 15.59
C LYS A 68 -4.14 -1.00 16.03
N LEU A 69 -3.53 -2.06 15.51
CA LEU A 69 -3.84 -3.43 15.91
C LEU A 69 -3.24 -3.77 17.28
N ASN A 70 -1.99 -3.33 17.53
CA ASN A 70 -1.35 -3.53 18.82
C ASN A 70 -2.09 -2.81 19.95
N ASP A 71 -2.51 -1.56 19.74
CA ASP A 71 -3.29 -0.80 20.72
C ASP A 71 -4.65 -1.45 21.00
N GLN A 72 -5.29 -2.02 19.97
CA GLN A 72 -6.54 -2.77 20.14
C GLN A 72 -6.32 -4.07 20.93
N LEU A 73 -5.22 -4.79 20.66
CA LEU A 73 -4.86 -6.02 21.39
C LEU A 73 -4.48 -5.72 22.84
N GLU A 74 -3.77 -4.63 23.09
CA GLU A 74 -3.38 -4.20 24.42
C GLU A 74 -4.60 -3.79 25.26
N ASN A 75 -5.55 -3.06 24.67
CA ASN A 75 -6.83 -2.75 25.32
C ASN A 75 -7.65 -4.02 25.64
N VAL A 76 -7.67 -5.01 24.75
CA VAL A 76 -8.35 -6.29 25.02
C VAL A 76 -7.68 -7.04 26.18
N LEU A 77 -6.35 -7.06 26.22
CA LEU A 77 -5.60 -7.69 27.32
C LEU A 77 -5.83 -6.99 28.65
N GLU A 78 -5.85 -5.65 28.69
CA GLU A 78 -6.14 -4.90 29.93
C GLU A 78 -7.57 -5.16 30.43
N ASN A 79 -8.55 -5.25 29.54
CA ASN A 79 -9.93 -5.57 29.92
C ASN A 79 -10.10 -7.01 30.43
N LEU A 80 -9.32 -7.97 29.90
CA LEU A 80 -9.32 -9.35 30.38
C LEU A 80 -8.68 -9.52 31.77
N LYS A 81 -7.76 -8.65 32.17
CA LYS A 81 -7.16 -8.64 33.52
C LYS A 81 -8.10 -8.12 34.60
N GLN A 82 -9.15 -7.40 34.21
CA GLN A 82 -10.13 -6.78 35.11
C GLN A 82 -11.37 -7.67 35.36
N SER A 83 -11.45 -8.84 34.71
CA SER A 83 -12.47 -9.88 34.93
C SER A 83 -11.91 -11.02 35.77
#